data_AF-A0A1Q9TQN6-F1
#
_entry.id   AF-A0A1Q9TQN6-F1
#
_cell.length_a   1.000
_cell.length_b   1.000
_cell.length_c   1.000
_cell.angle_alpha   90.00
_cell.angle_beta   90.00
_cell.angle_gamma   90.00
#
_symmetry.space_group_name_H-M   'P 1'
#
loop_
_entity.id
_entity.type
_entity.pdbx_description
1 polymer ?
#
loop_
_entity_poly.entity_id
_entity_poly.type
_entity_poly.pdbx_seq_one_letter_code
_entity_poly.pdbx_strand_id
1 'polypeptide(L)'
;MPEGVGVDQARRALRGVLDTWTRELTSVIDRGEGPEVLAHARHSRLTATVGLGGTAFDRLGLSRPPLLADFPAFPGDRIKDAHSGGDLVVQLCADDVWTVATAADLLAEAADTLSPRWRQRGFVAPAPGGGASRNLFGHKDGISNPTAEESERLVWIGQGAEADGTYMVFRRIHMKVDRFEALSTADQERVIGRHKDTGAPLGQQRETDEPDFAAVTADGAPVIPDDAHMALAHARSHDGDRMLRRGFAYADSWDDQGLLFLAFMDDPRLFIRMQNLLTRKDPLYPFTEHRGTGLYLVLPGAVEDRPLGTGIL
;
A
#
# COMPACT_ATOMS: atom_id res chain seq x y z
N MET A 1 7.99 -4.64 24.67
CA MET A 1 8.70 -5.67 25.43
C MET A 1 8.33 -5.51 26.89
N PRO A 2 7.79 -6.52 27.57
CA PRO A 2 7.73 -6.53 29.03
C PRO A 2 9.14 -6.33 29.60
N GLU A 3 9.27 -5.71 30.77
CA GLU A 3 10.55 -5.59 31.45
C GLU A 3 11.18 -6.99 31.64
N GLY A 4 12.42 -7.18 31.18
CA GLY A 4 13.21 -8.41 31.44
C GLY A 4 13.36 -9.40 30.28
N VAL A 5 12.72 -9.22 29.12
CA VAL A 5 12.97 -10.08 27.95
C VAL A 5 14.23 -9.61 27.21
N GLY A 6 15.26 -10.45 27.18
CA GLY A 6 16.52 -10.13 26.48
C GLY A 6 16.36 -10.11 24.95
N VAL A 7 17.20 -9.32 24.26
CA VAL A 7 17.17 -9.17 22.79
C VAL A 7 17.21 -10.51 22.05
N ASP A 8 18.06 -11.45 22.48
CA ASP A 8 18.15 -12.77 21.85
C ASP A 8 16.88 -13.61 22.03
N GLN A 9 16.21 -13.46 23.18
CA GLN A 9 14.93 -14.12 23.40
C GLN A 9 13.85 -13.52 22.50
N ALA A 10 13.85 -12.20 22.30
CA ALA A 10 12.94 -11.51 21.40
C ALA A 10 13.12 -11.95 19.93
N ARG A 11 14.38 -12.04 19.48
CA ARG A 11 14.71 -12.55 18.14
C ARG A 11 14.23 -13.98 17.95
N ARG A 12 14.51 -14.88 18.91
CA ARG A 12 14.05 -16.28 18.86
C ARG A 12 12.53 -16.38 18.84
N ALA A 13 11.84 -15.57 19.65
CA ALA A 13 10.38 -15.52 19.68
C ALA A 13 9.81 -15.10 18.31
N LEU A 14 10.31 -14.01 17.73
CA LEU A 14 9.82 -13.56 16.42
C LEU A 14 10.13 -14.56 15.31
N ARG A 15 11.32 -15.19 15.30
CA ARG A 15 11.61 -16.28 14.36
C ARG A 15 10.59 -17.42 14.48
N GLY A 16 10.29 -17.86 15.71
CA GLY A 16 9.30 -18.92 15.93
C GLY A 16 7.90 -18.58 15.41
N VAL A 17 7.50 -17.31 15.54
CA VAL A 17 6.23 -16.82 14.96
C VAL A 17 6.29 -16.82 13.43
N LEU A 18 7.35 -16.28 12.82
CA LEU A 18 7.49 -16.25 11.36
C LEU A 18 7.61 -17.65 10.74
N ASP A 19 8.29 -18.58 11.40
CA ASP A 19 8.38 -19.99 10.99
C ASP A 19 6.99 -20.65 11.02
N THR A 20 6.25 -20.41 12.10
CA THR A 20 4.87 -20.91 12.25
C THR A 20 3.97 -20.33 11.17
N TRP A 21 3.95 -19.01 11.01
CA TRP A 21 3.18 -18.35 9.97
C TRP A 21 3.54 -18.84 8.58
N THR A 22 4.83 -19.01 8.27
CA THR A 22 5.27 -19.54 6.98
C THR A 22 4.66 -20.92 6.74
N ARG A 23 4.76 -21.83 7.71
CA ARG A 23 4.19 -23.18 7.60
C ARG A 23 2.67 -23.17 7.41
N GLU A 24 1.94 -22.43 8.26
CA GLU A 24 0.47 -22.37 8.19
C GLU A 24 0.01 -21.76 6.86
N LEU A 25 0.65 -20.68 6.41
CA LEU A 25 0.32 -20.01 5.15
C LEU A 25 0.66 -20.89 3.93
N THR A 26 1.83 -21.54 3.89
CA THR A 26 2.17 -22.49 2.81
C THR A 26 1.19 -23.65 2.77
N SER A 27 0.80 -24.19 3.93
CA SER A 27 -0.22 -25.24 4.02
C SER A 27 -1.54 -24.79 3.38
N VAL A 28 -2.05 -23.61 3.78
CA VAL A 28 -3.35 -23.11 3.32
C VAL A 28 -3.31 -22.65 1.86
N ILE A 29 -2.29 -21.89 1.47
CA ILE A 29 -2.19 -21.23 0.16
C ILE A 29 -1.76 -22.22 -0.92
N ASP A 30 -0.71 -23.01 -0.69
CA ASP A 30 -0.10 -23.84 -1.73
C ASP A 30 -0.71 -25.25 -1.78
N ARG A 31 -1.06 -25.80 -0.62
CA ARG A 31 -1.54 -27.19 -0.50
C ARG A 31 -3.05 -27.30 -0.32
N GLY A 32 -3.72 -26.21 0.04
CA GLY A 32 -5.13 -26.22 0.42
C GLY A 32 -5.41 -27.04 1.68
N GLU A 33 -4.37 -27.25 2.50
CA GLU A 33 -4.41 -28.00 3.76
C GLU A 33 -4.51 -26.99 4.92
N GLY A 34 -5.45 -27.20 5.84
CA GLY A 34 -5.60 -26.29 6.98
C GLY A 34 -6.91 -26.52 7.73
N PRO A 35 -7.25 -25.64 8.68
CA PRO A 35 -8.52 -25.69 9.39
C PRO A 35 -9.70 -25.80 8.41
N GLU A 36 -10.69 -26.65 8.71
CA GLU A 36 -11.87 -26.86 7.83
C GLU A 36 -12.58 -25.54 7.49
N VAL A 37 -12.53 -24.57 8.40
CA VAL A 37 -13.05 -23.20 8.21
C VAL A 37 -12.39 -22.44 7.03
N LEU A 38 -11.17 -22.81 6.64
CA LEU A 38 -10.43 -22.32 5.47
C LEU A 38 -10.53 -23.26 4.26
N ALA A 39 -11.33 -24.33 4.29
CA ALA A 39 -11.46 -25.24 3.13
C ALA A 39 -11.98 -24.53 1.86
N HIS A 40 -12.66 -23.38 2.03
CA HIS A 40 -13.11 -22.51 0.95
C HIS A 40 -12.01 -21.55 0.44
N ALA A 41 -10.97 -21.29 1.25
CA ALA A 41 -9.88 -20.37 0.95
C ALA A 41 -9.06 -20.79 -0.28
N ARG A 42 -9.02 -22.10 -0.60
CA ARG A 42 -8.23 -22.65 -1.72
C ARG A 42 -8.58 -22.05 -3.10
N HIS A 43 -9.72 -21.40 -3.25
CA HIS A 43 -10.12 -20.73 -4.50
C HIS A 43 -10.14 -19.20 -4.40
N SER A 44 -9.77 -18.63 -3.26
CA SER A 44 -9.93 -17.20 -2.96
C SER A 44 -8.68 -16.36 -3.24
N ARG A 45 -7.63 -16.95 -3.83
CA ARG A 45 -6.36 -16.27 -4.11
C ARG A 45 -5.78 -15.58 -2.87
N LEU A 46 -5.82 -16.27 -1.73
CA LEU A 46 -5.25 -15.77 -0.48
C LEU A 46 -3.75 -15.48 -0.67
N THR A 47 -3.34 -14.29 -0.27
CA THR A 47 -1.94 -13.85 -0.20
C THR A 47 -1.66 -13.25 1.16
N ALA A 48 -0.44 -13.44 1.64
CA ALA A 48 0.06 -12.85 2.87
C ALA A 48 1.40 -12.17 2.61
N THR A 49 1.51 -10.92 3.03
CA THR A 49 2.73 -10.12 2.93
C THR A 49 3.09 -9.62 4.32
N VAL A 50 4.31 -9.89 4.76
CA VAL A 50 4.79 -9.53 6.10
C VAL A 50 5.91 -8.52 6.00
N GLY A 51 5.85 -7.46 6.79
CA GLY A 51 6.90 -6.46 6.85
C GLY A 51 7.26 -6.03 8.27
N LEU A 52 8.49 -5.57 8.45
CA LEU A 52 9.01 -5.05 9.71
C LEU A 52 9.09 -3.53 9.68
N GLY A 53 8.52 -2.89 10.69
CA GLY A 53 8.68 -1.46 10.92
C GLY A 53 10.03 -1.16 11.58
N GLY A 54 10.48 0.09 11.50
CA GLY A 54 11.75 0.51 12.10
C GLY A 54 11.88 0.19 13.59
N THR A 55 10.78 0.29 14.34
CA THR A 55 10.76 -0.01 15.78
C THR A 55 11.01 -1.48 16.11
N ALA A 56 10.76 -2.41 15.18
CA ALA A 56 11.16 -3.80 15.35
C ALA A 56 12.67 -3.96 15.36
N PHE A 57 13.38 -3.28 14.44
CA PHE A 57 14.84 -3.31 14.39
C PHE A 57 15.44 -2.79 15.69
N ASP A 58 14.91 -1.67 16.20
CA ASP A 58 15.37 -1.07 17.47
C ASP A 58 15.15 -2.03 18.66
N ARG A 59 13.97 -2.64 18.75
CA ARG A 59 13.61 -3.58 19.83
C ARG A 59 14.40 -4.89 19.78
N LEU A 60 14.74 -5.34 18.57
CA LEU A 60 15.51 -6.54 18.33
C LEU A 60 17.02 -6.26 18.29
N GLY A 61 17.47 -5.02 18.52
CA GLY A 61 18.89 -4.64 18.43
C GLY A 61 19.53 -4.97 17.09
N LEU A 62 18.74 -4.95 16.00
CA LEU A 62 19.20 -5.21 14.63
C LEU A 62 19.66 -3.90 13.99
N SER A 63 20.53 -4.00 12.98
CA SER A 63 20.92 -2.84 12.17
C SER A 63 19.75 -2.45 11.26
N ARG A 64 19.09 -1.33 11.55
CA ARG A 64 18.01 -0.78 10.73
C ARG A 64 18.55 -0.30 9.37
N PRO A 65 17.96 -0.74 8.23
CA PRO A 65 18.33 -0.20 6.92
C PRO A 65 18.16 1.32 6.87
N PRO A 66 19.11 2.07 6.28
CA PRO A 66 19.04 3.54 6.25
C PRO A 66 17.76 4.10 5.61
N LEU A 67 17.21 3.40 4.61
CA LEU A 67 15.98 3.79 3.93
C LEU A 67 14.72 3.44 4.72
N LEU A 68 14.80 2.59 5.73
CA LEU A 68 13.72 2.34 6.69
C LEU A 68 13.66 3.44 7.76
N ALA A 69 14.16 4.66 7.53
CA ALA A 69 14.17 5.73 8.54
C ALA A 69 12.77 6.13 9.02
N ASP A 70 12.69 6.95 10.07
CA ASP A 70 11.40 7.41 10.59
C ASP A 70 10.64 8.18 9.51
N PHE A 71 9.40 7.79 9.30
CA PHE A 71 8.59 8.33 8.23
C PHE A 71 8.21 9.78 8.57
N PRO A 72 8.48 10.75 7.68
CA PRO A 72 8.29 12.16 8.01
C PRO A 72 6.81 12.50 8.15
N ALA A 73 6.53 13.55 8.94
CA ALA A 73 5.24 14.21 8.92
C ALA A 73 5.12 15.09 7.66
N PHE A 74 3.95 15.09 7.03
CA PHE A 74 3.65 15.99 5.93
C PHE A 74 2.73 17.12 6.39
N PRO A 75 2.80 18.33 5.79
CA PRO A 75 1.85 19.39 6.10
C PRO A 75 0.42 18.89 5.95
N GLY A 76 -0.46 19.27 6.87
CA GLY A 76 -1.89 18.91 6.90
C GLY A 76 -2.22 17.47 7.32
N ASP A 77 -1.22 16.66 7.65
CA ASP A 77 -1.42 15.35 8.28
C ASP A 77 -2.25 15.45 9.57
N ARG A 78 -3.20 14.53 9.74
CA ARG A 78 -3.97 14.32 10.98
C ARG A 78 -3.81 12.89 11.47
N ILE A 79 -2.56 12.46 11.59
CA ILE A 79 -2.20 11.08 11.96
C ILE A 79 -2.81 10.70 13.31
N LYS A 80 -3.45 9.53 13.34
CA LYS A 80 -3.98 8.90 14.55
C LYS A 80 -3.11 7.69 14.88
N ASP A 81 -2.63 7.61 16.11
CA ASP A 81 -1.81 6.49 16.58
C ASP A 81 -2.50 5.14 16.47
N ALA A 82 -3.84 5.13 16.59
CA ALA A 82 -4.69 3.95 16.46
C ALA A 82 -4.69 3.33 15.05
N HIS A 83 -4.07 3.97 14.05
CA HIS A 83 -3.95 3.47 12.68
C HIS A 83 -2.52 3.63 12.14
N SER A 84 -1.51 3.71 13.02
CA SER A 84 -0.16 4.08 12.63
C SER A 84 0.94 3.25 13.28
N GLY A 85 2.03 3.09 12.54
CA GLY A 85 3.24 2.40 12.97
C GLY A 85 2.99 0.92 13.29
N GLY A 86 3.76 0.39 14.23
CA GLY A 86 3.79 -1.02 14.58
C GLY A 86 5.12 -1.65 14.22
N ASP A 87 5.56 -2.58 15.07
CA ASP A 87 6.81 -3.33 14.87
C ASP A 87 6.72 -4.23 13.63
N LEU A 88 5.53 -4.78 13.37
CA LEU A 88 5.27 -5.69 12.27
C LEU A 88 3.93 -5.36 11.62
N VAL A 89 3.84 -5.55 10.31
CA VAL A 89 2.60 -5.44 9.52
C VAL A 89 2.37 -6.74 8.77
N VAL A 90 1.10 -7.14 8.69
CA VAL A 90 0.65 -8.26 7.86
C VAL A 90 -0.46 -7.75 6.95
N GLN A 91 -0.24 -7.83 5.63
CA GLN A 91 -1.27 -7.59 4.63
C GLN A 91 -1.81 -8.95 4.17
N LEU A 92 -3.11 -9.14 4.38
CA LEU A 92 -3.86 -10.31 3.89
C LEU A 92 -4.83 -9.87 2.82
N CYS A 93 -4.79 -10.51 1.65
CA CYS A 93 -5.73 -10.26 0.56
C CYS A 93 -6.31 -11.58 0.07
N ALA A 94 -7.62 -11.63 -0.16
CA ALA A 94 -8.32 -12.72 -0.83
C ALA A 94 -9.53 -12.14 -1.56
N ASP A 95 -10.17 -12.97 -2.39
CA ASP A 95 -11.37 -12.61 -3.17
C ASP A 95 -12.63 -12.48 -2.31
N ASP A 96 -12.59 -12.97 -1.08
CA ASP A 96 -13.70 -12.91 -0.15
C ASP A 96 -13.24 -12.51 1.26
N VAL A 97 -14.14 -11.83 1.98
CA VAL A 97 -13.88 -11.30 3.32
C VAL A 97 -13.74 -12.39 4.38
N TRP A 98 -14.39 -13.55 4.18
CA TRP A 98 -14.37 -14.65 5.13
C TRP A 98 -12.97 -15.25 5.22
N THR A 99 -12.35 -15.50 4.08
CA THR A 99 -10.98 -16.01 4.01
C THR A 99 -10.00 -15.04 4.65
N VAL A 100 -10.09 -13.74 4.35
CA VAL A 100 -9.22 -12.72 4.97
C VAL A 100 -9.40 -12.70 6.49
N ALA A 101 -10.65 -12.76 6.97
CA ALA A 101 -10.93 -12.71 8.40
C ALA A 101 -10.37 -13.94 9.13
N THR A 102 -10.63 -15.13 8.59
CA THR A 102 -10.21 -16.40 9.16
C THR A 102 -8.69 -16.55 9.14
N ALA A 103 -8.02 -16.14 8.05
CA ALA A 103 -6.56 -16.15 7.99
C ALA A 103 -5.94 -15.18 9.02
N ALA A 104 -6.55 -14.02 9.23
CA ALA A 104 -6.08 -13.08 10.24
C ALA A 104 -6.15 -13.67 11.66
N ASP A 105 -7.24 -14.38 11.98
CA ASP A 105 -7.44 -14.99 13.29
C ASP A 105 -6.45 -16.16 13.50
N LEU A 106 -6.24 -17.00 12.47
CA LEU A 106 -5.21 -18.06 12.48
C LEU A 106 -3.81 -17.50 12.77
N LEU A 107 -3.40 -16.43 12.10
CA LEU A 107 -2.09 -15.81 12.33
C LEU A 107 -2.00 -15.18 13.72
N ALA A 108 -3.08 -14.58 14.21
CA ALA A 108 -3.11 -13.99 15.55
C ALA A 108 -2.96 -15.05 16.66
N GLU A 109 -3.64 -16.20 16.52
CA GLU A 109 -3.52 -17.33 17.45
C GLU A 109 -2.10 -17.93 17.45
N ALA A 110 -1.45 -17.93 16.29
CA ALA A 110 -0.08 -18.40 16.10
C ALA A 110 1.02 -17.40 16.52
N ALA A 111 0.66 -16.25 17.11
CA ALA A 111 1.56 -15.15 17.43
C ALA A 111 1.52 -14.75 18.92
N ASP A 112 1.71 -15.73 19.80
CA ASP A 112 1.69 -15.61 21.26
C ASP A 112 2.61 -14.52 21.86
N THR A 113 3.67 -14.17 21.15
CA THR A 113 4.67 -13.16 21.55
C THR A 113 4.43 -11.78 20.93
N LEU A 114 3.41 -11.65 20.08
CA LEU A 114 2.99 -10.38 19.48
C LEU A 114 1.69 -9.89 20.14
N SER A 115 1.41 -8.60 19.97
CA SER A 115 0.13 -8.00 20.40
C SER A 115 -0.46 -7.19 19.25
N PRO A 116 -1.77 -7.34 18.96
CA PRO A 116 -2.42 -6.51 17.96
C PRO A 116 -2.33 -5.03 18.33
N ARG A 117 -1.84 -4.21 17.39
CA ARG A 117 -1.77 -2.75 17.57
C ARG A 117 -2.99 -2.07 16.94
N TRP A 118 -3.29 -2.43 15.70
CA TRP A 118 -4.43 -1.95 14.94
C TRP A 118 -4.75 -2.95 13.83
N ARG A 119 -5.98 -2.89 13.31
CA ARG A 119 -6.43 -3.68 12.16
C ARG A 119 -7.26 -2.77 11.27
N GLN A 120 -7.03 -2.82 9.97
CA GLN A 120 -7.78 -2.05 9.00
C GLN A 120 -8.25 -2.98 7.88
N ARG A 121 -9.56 -2.95 7.61
CA ARG A 121 -10.18 -3.71 6.51
C ARG A 121 -10.41 -2.79 5.34
N GLY A 122 -10.32 -3.34 4.14
CA GLY A 122 -10.60 -2.64 2.90
C GLY A 122 -11.13 -3.57 1.82
N PHE A 123 -11.54 -2.98 0.70
CA PHE A 123 -12.11 -3.65 -0.45
C PHE A 123 -11.71 -2.95 -1.74
N VAL A 124 -11.86 -3.62 -2.87
CA VAL A 124 -11.66 -3.04 -4.20
C VAL A 124 -12.97 -3.19 -4.97
N ALA A 125 -13.36 -2.15 -5.71
CA ALA A 125 -14.51 -2.25 -6.59
C ALA A 125 -14.23 -3.26 -7.72
N PRO A 126 -15.19 -4.13 -8.10
CA PRO A 126 -15.03 -4.97 -9.28
C PRO A 126 -14.75 -4.12 -10.53
N ALA A 127 -13.90 -4.62 -11.42
CA ALA A 127 -13.61 -4.02 -12.73
C ALA A 127 -14.12 -4.93 -13.87
N PRO A 128 -15.45 -5.08 -14.05
CA PRO A 128 -16.00 -5.88 -15.13
C PRO A 128 -15.64 -5.25 -16.47
N GLY A 129 -14.90 -5.98 -17.30
CA GLY A 129 -14.30 -5.49 -18.55
C GLY A 129 -12.78 -5.32 -18.50
N GLY A 130 -12.16 -5.53 -17.33
CA GLY A 130 -10.72 -5.39 -17.13
C GLY A 130 -10.28 -3.95 -16.87
N GLY A 131 -8.97 -3.74 -16.76
CA GLY A 131 -8.38 -2.42 -16.48
C GLY A 131 -8.39 -2.04 -14.99
N ALA A 132 -8.18 -0.76 -14.73
CA ALA A 132 -8.12 -0.21 -13.38
C ALA A 132 -9.49 -0.23 -12.66
N SER A 133 -9.48 -0.62 -11.38
CA SER A 133 -10.66 -0.55 -10.49
C SER A 133 -10.97 0.89 -10.10
N ARG A 134 -12.14 1.15 -9.52
CA ARG A 134 -12.53 2.50 -9.06
C ARG A 134 -12.30 2.70 -7.55
N ASN A 135 -11.95 3.93 -7.17
CA ASN A 135 -11.94 4.39 -5.78
C ASN A 135 -13.25 5.12 -5.40
N LEU A 136 -13.35 5.60 -4.16
CA LEU A 136 -14.57 6.25 -3.65
C LEU A 136 -14.84 7.65 -4.20
N PHE A 137 -13.90 8.28 -4.93
CA PHE A 137 -14.21 9.46 -5.76
C PHE A 137 -14.78 9.09 -7.13
N GLY A 138 -15.01 7.78 -7.37
CA GLY A 138 -15.52 7.23 -8.61
C GLY A 138 -14.51 7.22 -9.75
N HIS A 139 -13.25 7.59 -9.53
CA HIS A 139 -12.20 7.56 -10.55
C HIS A 139 -11.52 6.20 -10.60
N LYS A 140 -11.08 5.81 -11.79
CA LYS A 140 -10.24 4.64 -11.98
C LYS A 140 -8.86 4.86 -11.35
N ASP A 141 -8.38 3.87 -10.62
CA ASP A 141 -7.16 3.92 -9.82
C ASP A 141 -6.27 2.70 -10.10
N GLY A 142 -5.00 2.96 -10.36
CA GLY A 142 -3.99 1.95 -10.73
C GLY A 142 -3.57 1.94 -12.21
N ILE A 143 -4.11 2.83 -13.06
CA ILE A 143 -3.84 2.87 -14.51
C ILE A 143 -2.33 2.94 -14.83
N SER A 144 -1.62 3.90 -14.23
CA SER A 144 -0.20 4.15 -14.49
C SER A 144 0.75 3.42 -13.52
N ASN A 145 0.34 2.27 -12.99
CA ASN A 145 1.25 1.40 -12.24
C ASN A 145 2.33 0.81 -13.17
N PRO A 146 3.54 0.53 -12.65
CA PRO A 146 4.51 -0.24 -13.42
C PRO A 146 3.94 -1.61 -13.81
N THR A 147 4.32 -2.11 -14.98
CA THR A 147 4.03 -3.49 -15.38
C THR A 147 4.78 -4.48 -14.48
N ALA A 148 4.48 -5.78 -14.60
CA ALA A 148 5.23 -6.82 -13.89
C ALA A 148 6.73 -6.76 -14.23
N GLU A 149 7.09 -6.61 -15.51
CA GLU A 149 8.48 -6.53 -15.95
C GLU A 149 9.19 -5.27 -15.44
N GLU A 150 8.48 -4.13 -15.40
CA GLU A 150 9.04 -2.90 -14.86
C GLU A 150 9.20 -2.97 -13.34
N SER A 151 8.29 -3.67 -12.66
CA SER A 151 8.33 -3.88 -11.21
C SER A 151 9.56 -4.66 -10.79
N GLU A 152 10.06 -5.58 -11.63
CA GLU A 152 11.33 -6.29 -11.37
C GLU A 152 12.52 -5.35 -11.16
N ARG A 153 12.45 -4.14 -11.73
CA ARG A 153 13.51 -3.12 -11.62
C ARG A 153 13.20 -2.02 -10.61
N LEU A 154 11.93 -1.77 -10.30
CA LEU A 154 11.47 -0.59 -9.56
C LEU A 154 10.96 -0.89 -8.15
N VAL A 155 10.61 -2.15 -7.87
CA VAL A 155 9.95 -2.54 -6.62
C VAL A 155 10.88 -3.29 -5.68
N TRP A 156 11.75 -4.15 -6.22
CA TRP A 156 12.58 -5.05 -5.42
C TRP A 156 13.92 -4.44 -5.04
N ILE A 157 14.32 -4.65 -3.79
CA ILE A 157 15.64 -4.26 -3.31
C ILE A 157 16.68 -5.21 -3.89
N GLY A 158 17.69 -4.67 -4.57
CA GLY A 158 18.63 -5.49 -5.35
C GLY A 158 19.79 -6.12 -4.57
N GLN A 159 20.09 -5.65 -3.34
CA GLN A 159 21.29 -6.06 -2.59
C GLN A 159 21.07 -5.97 -1.07
N GLY A 160 21.94 -6.65 -0.30
CA GLY A 160 21.91 -6.63 1.16
C GLY A 160 21.17 -7.83 1.75
N ALA A 161 20.96 -7.80 3.07
CA ALA A 161 20.18 -8.81 3.78
C ALA A 161 18.68 -8.74 3.44
N GLU A 162 18.26 -7.57 2.97
CA GLU A 162 16.94 -7.19 2.53
C GLU A 162 16.69 -7.41 1.03
N ALA A 163 17.67 -7.96 0.30
CA ALA A 163 17.52 -8.28 -1.12
C ALA A 163 16.30 -9.17 -1.36
N ASP A 164 15.62 -8.95 -2.49
CA ASP A 164 14.33 -9.57 -2.85
C ASP A 164 13.15 -9.16 -1.93
N GLY A 165 13.36 -8.22 -1.00
CA GLY A 165 12.33 -7.50 -0.28
C GLY A 165 11.91 -6.20 -0.98
N THR A 166 11.04 -5.41 -0.34
CA THR A 166 10.61 -4.10 -0.83
C THR A 166 10.23 -3.18 0.34
N TYR A 167 10.23 -1.86 0.13
CA TYR A 167 9.66 -0.93 1.11
C TYR A 167 8.18 -0.73 0.83
N MET A 168 7.36 -0.91 1.86
CA MET A 168 5.93 -0.62 1.81
C MET A 168 5.63 0.66 2.59
N VAL A 169 5.10 1.66 1.89
CA VAL A 169 4.45 2.82 2.49
C VAL A 169 2.98 2.52 2.67
N PHE A 170 2.47 2.72 3.88
CA PHE A 170 1.04 2.67 4.21
C PHE A 170 0.55 4.07 4.58
N ARG A 171 -0.57 4.50 3.99
CA ARG A 171 -1.31 5.69 4.41
C ARG A 171 -2.79 5.38 4.48
N ARG A 172 -3.43 5.66 5.62
CA ARG A 172 -4.89 5.68 5.72
C ARG A 172 -5.37 7.08 5.35
N ILE A 173 -5.95 7.23 4.18
CA ILE A 173 -6.36 8.51 3.61
C ILE A 173 -7.88 8.60 3.67
N HIS A 174 -8.41 9.44 4.54
CA HIS A 174 -9.82 9.76 4.55
C HIS A 174 -10.17 10.60 3.32
N MET A 175 -11.25 10.24 2.64
CA MET A 175 -11.75 10.92 1.45
C MET A 175 -13.02 11.68 1.82
N LYS A 176 -13.05 12.99 1.57
CA LYS A 176 -14.22 13.86 1.76
C LYS A 176 -15.14 13.73 0.54
N VAL A 177 -15.72 12.54 0.37
CA VAL A 177 -16.49 12.13 -0.82
C VAL A 177 -17.56 13.15 -1.19
N ASP A 178 -18.45 13.50 -0.26
CA ASP A 178 -19.54 14.47 -0.49
C ASP A 178 -19.04 15.83 -1.01
N ARG A 179 -17.89 16.30 -0.51
CA ARG A 179 -17.31 17.58 -0.94
C ARG A 179 -16.73 17.49 -2.34
N PHE A 180 -16.12 16.37 -2.69
CA PHE A 180 -15.56 16.16 -4.02
C PHE A 180 -16.68 15.94 -5.05
N GLU A 181 -17.73 15.20 -4.68
CA GLU A 181 -18.89 14.96 -5.55
C GLU A 181 -19.74 16.20 -5.80
N ALA A 182 -19.69 17.20 -4.91
CA ALA A 182 -20.33 18.50 -5.13
C ALA A 182 -19.68 19.34 -6.26
N LEU A 183 -18.46 18.99 -6.69
CA LEU A 183 -17.83 19.60 -7.87
C LEU A 183 -18.51 19.12 -9.15
N SER A 184 -18.48 19.94 -10.20
CA SER A 184 -18.89 19.48 -11.53
C SER A 184 -17.97 18.34 -12.00
N THR A 185 -18.46 17.43 -12.84
CA THR A 185 -17.62 16.35 -13.40
C THR A 185 -16.38 16.92 -14.08
N ALA A 186 -16.50 18.03 -14.82
CA ALA A 186 -15.37 18.68 -15.46
C ALA A 186 -14.32 19.16 -14.45
N ASP A 187 -14.73 19.70 -13.30
CA ASP A 187 -13.80 20.12 -12.25
C ASP A 187 -13.14 18.91 -11.58
N GLN A 188 -13.89 17.83 -11.31
CA GLN A 188 -13.33 16.59 -10.78
C GLN A 188 -12.26 16.01 -11.74
N GLU A 189 -12.57 15.96 -13.04
CA GLU A 189 -11.65 15.47 -14.06
C GLU A 189 -10.42 16.37 -14.21
N ARG A 190 -10.55 17.70 -14.06
CA ARG A 190 -9.43 18.64 -14.04
C ARG A 190 -8.53 18.46 -12.80
N VAL A 191 -9.13 18.23 -11.63
CA VAL A 191 -8.38 17.94 -10.39
C VAL A 191 -7.56 16.66 -10.56
N ILE A 192 -8.13 15.62 -11.16
CA ILE A 192 -7.45 14.34 -11.35
C ILE A 192 -6.50 14.35 -12.56
N GLY A 193 -6.87 15.03 -13.64
CA GLY A 193 -6.22 15.03 -14.95
C GLY A 193 -6.62 13.87 -15.87
N ARG A 194 -7.68 13.12 -15.52
CA ARG A 194 -8.23 12.02 -16.33
C ARG A 194 -9.75 12.10 -16.39
N HIS A 195 -10.32 11.61 -17.48
CA HIS A 195 -11.75 11.43 -17.62
C HIS A 195 -12.27 10.41 -16.59
N LYS A 196 -13.35 10.76 -15.89
CA LYS A 196 -13.90 9.94 -14.81
C LYS A 196 -14.48 8.65 -15.35
N ASP A 197 -15.17 8.71 -16.49
CA ASP A 197 -15.79 7.52 -17.09
C ASP A 197 -14.75 6.56 -17.66
N THR A 198 -13.97 7.02 -18.65
CA THR A 198 -13.06 6.14 -19.40
C THR A 198 -11.75 5.87 -18.66
N GLY A 199 -11.30 6.79 -17.81
CA GLY A 199 -9.95 6.80 -17.23
C GLY A 199 -8.87 7.33 -18.18
N ALA A 200 -9.21 7.76 -19.40
CA ALA A 200 -8.22 8.33 -20.32
C ALA A 200 -7.65 9.65 -19.78
N PRO A 201 -6.37 9.97 -20.05
CA PRO A 201 -5.86 11.34 -19.82
C PRO A 201 -6.77 12.36 -20.50
N LEU A 202 -6.90 13.56 -19.92
CA LEU A 202 -7.66 14.63 -20.57
C LEU A 202 -7.10 14.90 -21.98
N GLY A 203 -7.97 14.97 -22.97
CA GLY A 203 -7.60 15.13 -24.38
C GLY A 203 -7.34 13.82 -25.14
N GLN A 204 -7.37 12.67 -24.44
CA GLN A 204 -7.20 11.33 -25.02
C GLN A 204 -8.50 10.52 -24.91
N GLN A 205 -8.54 9.33 -25.52
CA GLN A 205 -9.77 8.53 -25.62
C GLN A 205 -9.76 7.26 -24.76
N ARG A 206 -8.60 6.60 -24.65
CA ARG A 206 -8.47 5.30 -23.98
C ARG A 206 -7.70 5.42 -22.67
N GLU A 207 -8.04 4.53 -21.74
CA GLU A 207 -7.36 4.41 -20.44
C GLU A 207 -5.83 4.30 -20.58
N THR A 208 -5.38 3.54 -21.58
CA THR A 208 -3.97 3.23 -21.86
C THR A 208 -3.29 4.24 -22.78
N ASP A 209 -3.96 5.32 -23.18
CA ASP A 209 -3.30 6.36 -23.96
C ASP A 209 -2.28 7.11 -23.08
N GLU A 210 -1.15 7.46 -23.67
CA GLU A 210 -0.14 8.27 -23.00
C GLU A 210 -0.66 9.71 -22.81
N PRO A 211 -0.42 10.33 -21.64
CA PRO A 211 -0.79 11.72 -21.42
C PRO A 211 0.04 12.65 -22.30
N ASP A 212 -0.64 13.55 -23.03
CA ASP A 212 0.03 14.63 -23.75
C ASP A 212 0.03 15.89 -22.88
N PHE A 213 1.15 16.10 -22.19
CA PHE A 213 1.32 17.27 -21.33
C PHE A 213 1.70 18.55 -22.09
N ALA A 214 1.97 18.48 -23.39
CA ALA A 214 2.22 19.64 -24.22
C ALA A 214 0.94 20.15 -24.91
N ALA A 215 -0.13 19.35 -24.89
CA ALA A 215 -1.42 19.72 -25.45
C ALA A 215 -2.01 20.94 -24.74
N VAL A 216 -2.47 21.90 -25.55
CA VAL A 216 -3.13 23.12 -25.09
C VAL A 216 -4.52 23.26 -25.72
N THR A 217 -5.43 23.92 -24.99
CA THR A 217 -6.74 24.33 -25.46
C THR A 217 -6.63 25.50 -26.46
N ALA A 218 -7.74 25.87 -27.10
CA ALA A 218 -7.76 26.96 -28.09
C ALA A 218 -7.36 28.33 -27.50
N ASP A 219 -7.58 28.53 -26.19
CA ASP A 219 -7.18 29.70 -25.41
C ASP A 219 -5.76 29.60 -24.82
N GLY A 220 -5.04 28.51 -25.13
CA GLY A 220 -3.62 28.33 -24.76
C GLY A 220 -3.38 27.76 -23.36
N ALA A 221 -4.43 27.35 -22.64
CA ALA A 221 -4.29 26.68 -21.35
C ALA A 221 -3.90 25.21 -21.54
N PRO A 222 -3.14 24.58 -20.61
CA PRO A 222 -2.86 23.14 -20.69
C PRO A 222 -4.15 22.32 -20.67
N VAL A 223 -4.25 21.31 -21.55
CA VAL A 223 -5.37 20.37 -21.56
C VAL A 223 -5.38 19.53 -20.28
N ILE A 224 -4.20 19.04 -19.87
CA ILE A 224 -3.97 18.46 -18.54
C ILE A 224 -3.35 19.57 -17.67
N PRO A 225 -4.03 20.06 -16.62
CA PRO A 225 -3.45 21.05 -15.72
C PRO A 225 -2.12 20.56 -15.13
N ASP A 226 -1.12 21.44 -15.04
CA ASP A 226 0.20 21.09 -14.49
C ASP A 226 0.16 20.69 -13.02
N ASP A 227 -0.84 21.15 -12.29
CA ASP A 227 -1.13 20.82 -10.90
C ASP A 227 -2.11 19.65 -10.74
N ALA A 228 -2.65 19.09 -11.82
CA ALA A 228 -3.53 17.93 -11.73
C ALA A 228 -2.83 16.77 -11.01
N HIS A 229 -3.59 16.03 -10.20
CA HIS A 229 -3.07 14.95 -9.36
C HIS A 229 -2.19 13.98 -10.16
N MET A 230 -2.69 13.52 -11.33
CA MET A 230 -1.92 12.58 -12.16
C MET A 230 -0.63 13.21 -12.71
N ALA A 231 -0.62 14.52 -12.98
CA ALA A 231 0.51 15.22 -13.58
C ALA A 231 1.64 15.39 -12.56
N LEU A 232 1.28 15.73 -11.32
CA LEU A 232 2.21 15.82 -10.19
C LEU A 232 2.76 14.46 -9.76
N ALA A 233 1.94 13.39 -9.83
CA ALA A 233 2.33 12.03 -9.49
C ALA A 233 3.06 11.29 -10.63
N HIS A 234 3.07 11.84 -11.84
CA HIS A 234 3.67 11.19 -13.02
C HIS A 234 5.19 11.07 -12.90
N ALA A 235 5.78 10.01 -13.46
CA ALA A 235 7.22 9.73 -13.45
C ALA A 235 8.07 10.89 -14.00
N ARG A 236 7.52 11.67 -14.94
CA ARG A 236 8.17 12.89 -15.48
C ARG A 236 8.56 13.91 -14.39
N SER A 237 7.85 13.90 -13.27
CA SER A 237 8.03 14.81 -12.15
C SER A 237 8.99 14.24 -11.09
N HIS A 238 9.46 13.00 -11.28
CA HIS A 238 10.23 12.22 -10.30
C HIS A 238 11.37 11.43 -10.96
N ASP A 239 12.08 12.04 -11.90
CA ASP A 239 13.28 11.45 -12.55
C ASP A 239 13.04 10.10 -13.26
N GLY A 240 11.80 9.81 -13.64
CA GLY A 240 11.41 8.52 -14.24
C GLY A 240 11.04 7.43 -13.22
N ASP A 241 11.26 7.68 -11.93
CA ASP A 241 10.94 6.75 -10.85
C ASP A 241 9.42 6.52 -10.76
N ARG A 242 9.03 5.29 -10.42
CA ARG A 242 7.63 4.91 -10.17
C ARG A 242 7.54 3.98 -8.97
N MET A 243 6.34 3.95 -8.41
CA MET A 243 5.97 3.03 -7.34
C MET A 243 4.81 2.14 -7.79
N LEU A 244 4.78 0.90 -7.29
CA LEU A 244 3.61 0.05 -7.44
C LEU A 244 2.57 0.43 -6.38
N ARG A 245 1.45 1.03 -6.80
CA ARG A 245 0.34 1.38 -5.91
C ARG A 245 -0.68 0.25 -5.87
N ARG A 246 -0.98 -0.26 -4.68
CA ARG A 246 -1.92 -1.37 -4.47
C ARG A 246 -2.86 -1.05 -3.31
N GLY A 247 -3.61 0.04 -3.47
CA GLY A 247 -4.54 0.53 -2.46
C GLY A 247 -5.89 -0.19 -2.45
N PHE A 248 -6.62 -0.03 -1.33
CA PHE A 248 -7.94 -0.58 -1.09
C PHE A 248 -8.85 0.52 -0.55
N ALA A 249 -10.10 0.61 -1.00
CA ALA A 249 -11.09 1.48 -0.36
C ALA A 249 -11.41 0.97 1.06
N TYR A 250 -11.83 1.85 1.96
CA TYR A 250 -12.40 1.48 3.25
C TYR A 250 -13.64 2.33 3.55
N ALA A 251 -14.55 1.77 4.35
CA ALA A 251 -15.73 2.47 4.86
C ALA A 251 -16.05 1.91 6.25
N ASP A 252 -15.46 2.52 7.28
CA ASP A 252 -15.59 2.07 8.67
C ASP A 252 -16.83 2.67 9.35
N SER A 253 -17.27 3.85 8.89
CA SER A 253 -18.51 4.51 9.32
C SER A 253 -18.97 5.50 8.26
N TRP A 254 -20.16 6.09 8.44
CA TRP A 254 -20.71 7.14 7.56
C TRP A 254 -19.74 8.29 7.29
N ASP A 255 -19.03 8.75 8.34
CA ASP A 255 -18.09 9.87 8.27
C ASP A 255 -16.62 9.44 8.16
N ASP A 256 -16.34 8.14 8.04
CA ASP A 256 -14.98 7.61 7.96
C ASP A 256 -14.86 6.54 6.88
N GLN A 257 -14.65 7.02 5.67
CA GLN A 257 -14.36 6.25 4.48
C GLN A 257 -13.21 6.88 3.70
N GLY A 258 -12.57 6.09 2.85
CA GLY A 258 -11.49 6.58 2.02
C GLY A 258 -10.64 5.50 1.39
N LEU A 259 -9.34 5.76 1.30
CA LEU A 259 -8.34 4.90 0.67
C LEU A 259 -7.29 4.44 1.70
N LEU A 260 -7.12 3.14 1.81
CA LEU A 260 -5.92 2.50 2.33
C LEU A 260 -4.91 2.50 1.21
N PHE A 261 -4.04 3.49 1.20
CA PHE A 261 -3.00 3.60 0.21
C PHE A 261 -1.82 2.72 0.65
N LEU A 262 -1.44 1.79 -0.23
CA LEU A 262 -0.22 1.00 -0.09
C LEU A 262 0.61 1.22 -1.34
N ALA A 263 1.88 1.54 -1.17
CA ALA A 263 2.83 1.65 -2.27
C ALA A 263 4.11 0.87 -1.97
N PHE A 264 4.62 0.19 -2.99
CA PHE A 264 5.81 -0.64 -2.94
C PHE A 264 6.87 -0.05 -3.86
N MET A 265 8.09 0.09 -3.35
CA MET A 265 9.26 0.58 -4.07
C MET A 265 10.56 0.09 -3.43
N ASP A 266 11.66 0.17 -4.16
CA ASP A 266 13.01 -0.09 -3.66
C ASP A 266 13.56 1.09 -2.82
N ASP A 267 13.09 2.31 -3.06
CA ASP A 267 13.48 3.53 -2.33
C ASP A 267 12.27 4.39 -1.89
N PRO A 268 11.89 4.38 -0.60
CA PRO A 268 10.74 5.14 -0.09
C PRO A 268 10.92 6.66 -0.14
N ARG A 269 12.12 7.17 -0.44
CA ARG A 269 12.33 8.59 -0.70
C ARG A 269 11.50 9.08 -1.89
N LEU A 270 11.19 8.20 -2.86
CA LEU A 270 10.27 8.52 -3.96
C LEU A 270 8.91 8.98 -3.41
N PHE A 271 8.30 8.19 -2.52
CA PHE A 271 7.02 8.55 -1.91
C PHE A 271 7.12 9.87 -1.15
N ILE A 272 8.20 10.08 -0.38
CA ILE A 272 8.38 11.30 0.41
C ILE A 272 8.47 12.54 -0.50
N ARG A 273 9.23 12.48 -1.60
CA ARG A 273 9.33 13.59 -2.56
C ARG A 273 7.99 13.86 -3.23
N MET A 274 7.31 12.80 -3.69
CA MET A 274 6.00 12.91 -4.34
C MET A 274 4.94 13.48 -3.40
N GLN A 275 4.81 12.95 -2.19
CA GLN A 275 3.83 13.44 -1.20
C GLN A 275 4.09 14.91 -0.83
N ASN A 276 5.35 15.32 -0.68
CA ASN A 276 5.68 16.73 -0.44
C ASN A 276 5.26 17.66 -1.60
N LEU A 277 5.39 17.20 -2.85
CA LEU A 277 4.92 17.93 -4.02
C LEU A 277 3.39 18.04 -4.02
N LEU A 278 2.70 16.91 -3.79
CA LEU A 278 1.25 16.85 -3.76
C LEU A 278 0.67 17.77 -2.68
N THR A 279 1.18 17.70 -1.44
CA THR A 279 0.71 18.55 -0.35
C THR A 279 0.79 20.06 -0.64
N ARG A 280 1.69 20.49 -1.53
CA ARG A 280 1.89 21.91 -1.87
C ARG A 280 1.07 22.38 -3.07
N LYS A 281 0.80 21.49 -4.02
CA LYS A 281 0.28 21.88 -5.34
C LYS A 281 -1.01 21.18 -5.74
N ASP A 282 -1.31 20.02 -5.17
CA ASP A 282 -2.38 19.16 -5.65
C ASP A 282 -3.76 19.70 -5.24
N PRO A 283 -4.63 20.05 -6.19
CA PRO A 283 -5.99 20.51 -5.91
C PRO A 283 -6.88 19.37 -5.36
N LEU A 284 -6.45 18.11 -5.38
CA LEU A 284 -7.11 17.01 -4.69
C LEU A 284 -6.89 17.07 -3.17
N TYR A 285 -5.80 17.68 -2.71
CA TYR A 285 -5.38 17.69 -1.31
C TYR A 285 -6.47 18.20 -0.33
N PRO A 286 -7.25 19.26 -0.63
CA PRO A 286 -8.36 19.69 0.23
C PRO A 286 -9.46 18.63 0.45
N PHE A 287 -9.57 17.64 -0.44
CA PHE A 287 -10.56 16.57 -0.38
C PHE A 287 -10.03 15.31 0.32
N THR A 288 -8.76 15.27 0.68
CA THR A 288 -8.15 14.15 1.39
C THR A 288 -7.67 14.57 2.77
N GLU A 289 -7.49 13.59 3.65
CA GLU A 289 -6.88 13.79 4.96
C GLU A 289 -6.15 12.51 5.39
N HIS A 290 -4.83 12.60 5.57
CA HIS A 290 -4.04 11.45 6.01
C HIS A 290 -4.23 11.25 7.52
N ARG A 291 -4.79 10.10 7.90
CA ARG A 291 -5.16 9.73 9.28
C ARG A 291 -4.38 8.56 9.86
N GLY A 292 -3.56 7.89 9.05
CA GLY A 292 -2.72 6.78 9.48
C GLY A 292 -1.50 6.66 8.61
N THR A 293 -0.41 6.16 9.17
CA THR A 293 0.89 6.08 8.47
C THR A 293 1.74 4.91 8.91
N GLY A 294 2.54 4.37 7.99
CA GLY A 294 3.57 3.39 8.29
C GLY A 294 4.58 3.25 7.16
N LEU A 295 5.80 2.91 7.51
CA LEU A 295 6.85 2.50 6.60
C LEU A 295 7.43 1.18 7.10
N TYR A 296 7.45 0.18 6.23
CA TYR A 296 7.84 -1.18 6.56
C TYR A 296 8.80 -1.72 5.51
N LEU A 297 9.79 -2.49 5.95
CA LEU A 297 10.53 -3.39 5.08
C LEU A 297 9.73 -4.68 4.94
N VAL A 298 9.16 -4.93 3.77
CA VAL A 298 8.55 -6.21 3.42
C VAL A 298 9.67 -7.24 3.29
N LEU A 299 9.50 -8.35 4.00
CA LEU A 299 10.48 -9.42 4.07
C LEU A 299 10.61 -10.13 2.71
N PRO A 300 11.81 -10.62 2.36
CA PRO A 300 11.99 -11.51 1.22
C PRO A 300 11.07 -12.74 1.33
N GLY A 301 10.59 -13.22 0.19
CA GLY A 301 9.69 -14.36 0.13
C GLY A 301 10.28 -15.63 0.74
N ALA A 302 9.44 -16.43 1.40
CA ALA A 302 9.85 -17.73 1.91
C ALA A 302 10.07 -18.74 0.78
N VAL A 303 11.04 -19.64 0.96
CA VAL A 303 11.25 -20.81 0.09
C VAL A 303 11.41 -22.08 0.95
N GLU A 304 11.46 -23.25 0.31
CA GLU A 304 11.31 -24.59 0.94
C GLU A 304 12.21 -24.87 2.17
N ASP A 305 13.31 -24.13 2.38
CA ASP A 305 14.17 -24.22 3.57
C ASP A 305 14.55 -22.85 4.18
N ARG A 306 13.84 -21.78 3.80
CA ARG A 306 14.06 -20.43 4.31
C ARG A 306 12.72 -19.77 4.63
N PRO A 307 12.27 -19.86 5.89
CA PRO A 307 11.09 -19.14 6.35
C PRO A 307 11.27 -17.61 6.25
N LEU A 308 10.14 -16.90 6.34
CA LEU A 308 10.12 -15.44 6.36
C LEU A 308 11.10 -14.90 7.42
N GLY A 309 11.91 -13.92 7.03
CA GLY A 309 12.83 -13.23 7.95
C GLY A 309 14.17 -13.93 8.20
N THR A 310 14.46 -15.09 7.59
CA THR A 310 15.72 -15.85 7.77
C THR A 310 16.99 -14.99 7.57
N GLY A 311 17.00 -14.10 6.56
CA GLY A 311 18.14 -13.23 6.25
C GLY A 311 18.24 -11.97 7.12
N ILE A 312 17.17 -11.61 7.83
CA ILE A 312 17.06 -10.35 8.58
C ILE A 312 17.25 -10.56 10.08
N LEU A 313 16.64 -11.61 10.64
CA LEU A 313 16.58 -11.85 12.08
C LEU A 313 17.86 -12.47 12.62
#